data_AF-A0AAN8VG71-F1
#
_entry.id   AF-A0AAN8VG71-F1
#
_cell.length_a   1.000
_cell.length_b   1.000
_cell.length_c   1.000
_cell.angle_alpha   90.00
_cell.angle_beta   90.00
_cell.angle_gamma   90.00
#
_symmetry.space_group_name_H-M   'P 1'
#
loop_
_entity.id
_entity.type
_entity.pdbx_description
1 polymer ?
#
loop_
_entity_poly.entity_id
_entity_poly.type
_entity_poly.pdbx_seq_one_letter_code
_entity_poly.pdbx_strand_id
1 'polypeptide(L)'
;MDCKIYAAVSGDVWIRRNGGAAGSGGFSHESEHDLAVMVRDFLENGSVGTDSWCSSDSDSGFSDLTLLAEKISYYKHSMDQYESDLLSVVRSLVQSVSEKDFQFVNTSSCNASCIRFLLVKLLRLAGYDAALCASKWQGCSKVPGGEYEYLDVVNHNNSGNSERLIIDLDFRSHFEIARAVASYDAILNSLPVVFVGTLTRLKQFLQVMVEAARISLKQNSMPLPPWRSLAYLQAKWQSPYQRQLNPEENPVYISCSSDHKQCNGHLRRLQSSLLSEIEGERLLKPMNTDNHRRMKLERWRHSSFRNL
;
A
#
# COMPACT_ATOMS: atom_id res chain seq x y z
N MET A 1 15.90 1.95 22.07
CA MET A 1 16.87 2.04 20.96
C MET A 1 16.09 2.32 19.70
N ASP A 2 16.22 3.52 19.17
CA ASP A 2 15.51 3.98 17.98
C ASP A 2 15.93 3.14 16.77
N CYS A 3 14.93 2.60 16.07
CA CYS A 3 15.12 1.87 14.83
C CYS A 3 15.47 2.94 13.75
N LYS A 4 16.73 3.40 13.75
CA LYS A 4 17.23 4.37 12.78
C LYS A 4 17.22 3.73 11.40
N ILE A 5 16.34 4.24 10.54
CA ILE A 5 16.34 3.98 9.10
C ILE A 5 17.63 4.58 8.55
N TYR A 6 18.65 3.76 8.34
CA TYR A 6 19.85 4.17 7.62
C TYR A 6 19.52 4.24 6.13
N ALA A 7 19.48 5.45 5.60
CA ALA A 7 19.60 5.67 4.16
C ALA A 7 21.06 5.42 3.78
N ALA A 8 21.34 4.30 3.11
CA ALA A 8 22.64 4.05 2.52
C ALA A 8 22.72 4.74 1.15
N VAL A 9 23.69 5.64 1.03
CA VAL A 9 24.14 6.25 -0.22
C VAL A 9 24.88 5.19 -1.06
N SER A 10 24.64 5.18 -2.38
CA SER A 10 25.26 4.30 -3.36
C SER A 10 26.78 4.22 -3.24
N GLY A 11 27.32 3.00 -3.37
CA GLY A 11 28.74 2.73 -3.55
C GLY A 11 28.98 1.22 -3.69
N ASP A 12 29.31 0.79 -4.91
CA ASP A 12 29.52 -0.59 -5.33
C ASP A 12 30.66 -1.32 -4.59
N VAL A 13 30.60 -2.66 -4.61
CA VAL A 13 31.62 -3.61 -5.11
C VAL A 13 31.43 -4.97 -4.43
N TRP A 14 30.92 -5.94 -5.19
CA TRP A 14 30.79 -7.34 -4.80
C TRP A 14 32.12 -8.06 -4.99
N ILE A 15 32.69 -8.63 -3.92
CA ILE A 15 33.74 -9.65 -4.03
C ILE A 15 33.17 -11.00 -3.63
N ARG A 16 33.04 -11.86 -4.65
CA ARG A 16 32.64 -13.26 -4.61
C ARG A 16 33.72 -14.11 -3.93
N ARG A 17 33.36 -14.94 -2.96
CA ARG A 17 34.16 -16.12 -2.59
C ARG A 17 33.30 -17.37 -2.56
N ASN A 18 33.71 -18.31 -3.41
CA ASN A 18 33.08 -19.58 -3.73
C ASN A 18 33.31 -20.60 -2.59
N GLY A 19 32.28 -21.36 -2.25
CA GLY A 19 32.36 -22.53 -1.37
C GLY A 19 31.07 -23.33 -1.50
N GLY A 20 31.12 -24.44 -2.24
CA GLY A 20 29.96 -25.29 -2.52
C GLY A 20 29.67 -26.28 -1.40
N ALA A 21 28.39 -26.59 -1.21
CA ALA A 21 27.91 -27.89 -0.75
C ALA A 21 26.44 -28.03 -1.18
N ALA A 22 26.12 -29.18 -1.77
CA ALA A 22 24.78 -29.56 -2.17
C ALA A 22 23.89 -29.78 -0.94
N GLY A 23 22.63 -29.32 -1.01
CA GLY A 23 21.64 -29.56 0.03
C GLY A 23 20.28 -28.96 -0.34
N SER A 24 19.35 -29.85 -0.68
CA SER A 24 17.90 -29.79 -0.48
C SER A 24 17.19 -28.43 -0.55
N GLY A 25 16.19 -28.34 -1.43
CA GLY A 25 15.34 -27.17 -1.69
C GLY A 25 14.97 -26.38 -0.44
N GLY A 26 15.54 -25.18 -0.32
CA GLY A 26 15.24 -24.21 0.71
C GLY A 26 13.93 -23.51 0.39
N PHE A 27 12.84 -23.98 0.99
CA PHE A 27 11.78 -23.05 1.38
C PHE A 27 12.38 -22.10 2.42
N SER A 28 12.05 -20.81 2.33
CA SER A 28 12.51 -19.76 3.25
C SER A 28 11.99 -20.03 4.67
N HIS A 29 12.66 -20.92 5.39
CA HIS A 29 12.27 -21.39 6.72
C HIS A 29 12.46 -20.31 7.82
N GLU A 30 13.11 -19.19 7.47
CA GLU A 30 13.35 -18.07 8.38
C GLU A 30 12.07 -17.25 8.63
N SER A 31 11.19 -17.06 7.63
CA SER A 31 10.01 -16.20 7.77
C SER A 31 8.91 -16.81 8.65
N GLU A 32 8.66 -18.11 8.55
CA GLU A 32 7.68 -18.81 9.41
C GLU A 32 8.18 -18.94 10.85
N HIS A 33 9.49 -19.14 11.03
CA HIS A 33 10.10 -19.19 12.36
C HIS A 33 10.02 -17.82 13.05
N ASP A 34 10.32 -16.75 12.33
CA ASP A 34 10.19 -15.38 12.81
C ASP A 34 8.74 -15.06 13.21
N LEU A 35 7.76 -15.43 12.39
CA LEU A 35 6.34 -15.27 12.72
C LEU A 35 5.96 -16.01 14.00
N ALA A 36 6.41 -17.26 14.16
CA ALA A 36 6.12 -18.06 15.35
C ALA A 36 6.77 -17.47 16.62
N VAL A 37 8.01 -16.97 16.53
CA VAL A 37 8.69 -16.29 17.64
C VAL A 37 7.92 -15.03 18.05
N MET A 38 7.48 -14.22 17.09
CA MET A 38 6.75 -12.98 17.38
C MET A 38 5.37 -13.22 17.97
N VAL A 39 4.66 -14.25 17.51
CA VAL A 39 3.38 -14.64 18.12
C VAL A 39 3.58 -15.13 19.54
N ARG A 40 4.64 -15.92 19.82
CA ARG A 40 4.99 -16.34 21.18
C ARG A 40 5.33 -15.15 22.07
N ASP A 41 6.24 -14.29 21.65
CA ASP A 41 6.62 -13.08 22.41
C ASP A 41 5.41 -12.18 22.67
N PHE A 42 4.50 -12.04 21.71
CA PHE A 42 3.29 -11.24 21.88
C PHE A 42 2.32 -11.87 22.89
N LEU A 43 2.14 -13.19 22.87
CA LEU A 43 1.29 -13.91 23.82
C LEU A 43 1.91 -13.92 25.23
N GLU A 44 3.23 -14.04 25.33
CA GLU A 44 3.97 -14.12 26.60
C GLU A 44 4.18 -12.73 27.24
N ASN A 45 4.42 -11.69 26.43
CA ASN A 45 4.69 -10.32 26.91
C ASN A 45 3.47 -9.40 26.86
N GLY A 46 2.34 -9.84 26.30
CA GLY A 46 1.08 -9.09 26.22
C GLY A 46 0.46 -8.73 27.57
N SER A 47 1.07 -9.17 28.69
CA SER A 47 0.59 -8.96 30.06
C SER A 47 1.48 -8.09 30.95
N VAL A 48 2.65 -7.58 30.52
CA VAL A 48 3.53 -6.80 31.42
C VAL A 48 4.19 -5.62 30.69
N GLY A 49 3.53 -4.47 30.74
CA GLY A 49 4.08 -3.17 30.38
C GLY A 49 3.51 -2.10 31.30
N THR A 50 4.34 -1.62 32.21
CA THR A 50 4.05 -0.61 33.24
C THR A 50 3.70 0.75 32.63
N ASP A 51 2.42 0.97 32.39
CA ASP A 51 1.81 2.30 32.31
C ASP A 51 0.82 2.43 33.46
N SER A 52 1.37 2.51 34.69
CA SER A 52 0.60 3.00 35.83
C SER A 52 0.36 4.49 35.63
N TRP A 53 -0.83 4.85 35.16
CA TRP A 53 -1.43 6.14 35.50
C TRP A 53 -2.95 6.08 35.34
N CYS A 54 -3.63 6.09 36.50
CA CYS A 54 -5.04 6.37 36.75
C CYS A 54 -6.07 5.81 35.75
N SER A 55 -6.77 4.76 36.18
CA SER A 55 -8.16 4.52 35.75
C SER A 55 -8.99 5.76 36.03
N SER A 56 -9.18 6.58 35.01
CA SER A 56 -10.35 7.44 34.92
C SER A 56 -11.31 6.69 34.01
N ASP A 57 -12.35 6.09 34.61
CA ASP A 57 -13.48 5.54 33.87
C ASP A 57 -14.10 6.69 33.09
N SER A 58 -13.74 6.78 31.82
CA SER A 58 -14.30 7.74 30.89
C SER A 58 -14.63 6.97 29.63
N ASP A 59 -15.91 6.95 29.28
CA ASP A 59 -16.47 6.47 28.01
C ASP A 59 -15.93 7.24 26.78
N SER A 60 -14.78 7.92 26.90
CA SER A 60 -14.19 8.80 25.89
C SER A 60 -13.72 8.08 24.64
N GLY A 61 -13.49 6.76 24.70
CA GLY A 61 -13.02 5.98 23.55
C GLY A 61 -13.94 6.05 22.34
N PHE A 62 -15.25 6.25 22.55
CA PHE A 62 -16.19 6.47 21.44
C PHE A 62 -16.03 7.85 20.80
N SER A 63 -15.88 8.90 21.61
CA SER A 63 -15.62 10.25 21.13
C SER A 63 -14.29 10.34 20.37
N ASP A 64 -13.28 9.58 20.81
CA ASP A 64 -11.97 9.52 20.15
C ASP A 64 -12.06 8.88 18.75
N LEU A 65 -12.82 7.78 18.60
CA LEU A 65 -13.01 7.13 17.30
C LEU A 65 -13.77 8.00 16.30
N THR A 66 -14.76 8.77 16.75
CA THR A 66 -15.46 9.73 15.87
C THR A 66 -14.51 10.81 15.35
N LEU A 67 -13.66 11.39 16.21
CA LEU A 67 -12.65 12.37 15.78
C LEU A 67 -11.65 11.77 14.78
N LEU A 68 -11.25 10.51 14.98
CA LEU A 68 -10.37 9.80 14.05
C LEU A 68 -11.05 9.55 12.70
N ALA A 69 -12.35 9.24 12.69
CA ALA A 69 -13.14 9.13 11.48
C ALA A 69 -13.18 10.45 10.69
N GLU A 70 -13.38 11.58 11.37
CA GLU A 70 -13.35 12.92 10.77
C GLU A 70 -11.98 13.23 10.16
N LYS A 71 -10.88 12.86 10.82
CA LYS A 71 -9.52 13.00 10.27
C LYS A 71 -9.33 12.19 9.00
N ILE A 72 -9.78 10.92 8.97
CA ILE A 72 -9.71 10.10 7.75
C ILE A 72 -10.51 10.75 6.62
N SER A 73 -11.72 11.22 6.90
CA SER A 73 -12.54 11.92 5.91
C SER A 73 -11.85 13.18 5.39
N TYR A 74 -11.28 14.00 6.27
CA TYR A 74 -10.53 15.19 5.89
C TYR A 74 -9.31 14.84 5.02
N TYR A 75 -8.52 13.82 5.39
CA TYR A 75 -7.36 13.40 4.60
C TYR A 75 -7.77 12.87 3.22
N LYS A 76 -8.87 12.11 3.14
CA LYS A 76 -9.40 11.61 1.87
C LYS A 76 -9.78 12.73 0.91
N HIS A 77 -10.34 13.84 1.42
CA HIS A 77 -10.83 14.95 0.58
C HIS A 77 -9.82 16.10 0.38
N SER A 78 -8.75 16.17 1.18
CA SER A 78 -7.72 17.22 1.11
C SER A 78 -6.58 16.92 0.11
N MET A 79 -6.84 16.06 -0.88
CA MET A 79 -5.89 15.76 -1.95
C MET A 79 -5.58 17.01 -2.76
N ASP A 80 -4.33 17.17 -3.18
CA ASP A 80 -4.00 18.18 -4.18
C ASP A 80 -4.49 17.77 -5.57
N GLN A 81 -4.38 18.68 -6.53
CA GLN A 81 -4.86 18.46 -7.89
C GLN A 81 -4.11 17.31 -8.58
N TYR A 82 -2.80 17.18 -8.37
CA TYR A 82 -1.99 16.14 -9.00
C TYR A 82 -2.30 14.75 -8.43
N GLU A 83 -2.44 14.64 -7.11
CA GLU A 83 -2.90 13.42 -6.44
C GLU A 83 -4.29 12.99 -6.95
N SER A 84 -5.22 13.93 -7.04
CA SER A 84 -6.58 13.66 -7.54
C SER A 84 -6.58 13.23 -9.01
N ASP A 85 -5.77 13.86 -9.87
CA ASP A 85 -5.68 13.52 -11.28
C ASP A 85 -5.02 12.15 -11.47
N LEU A 86 -3.94 11.86 -10.75
CA LEU A 86 -3.28 10.57 -10.76
C LEU A 86 -4.21 9.45 -10.24
N LEU A 87 -4.95 9.69 -9.15
CA LEU A 87 -5.96 8.76 -8.66
C LEU A 87 -7.03 8.47 -9.72
N SER A 88 -7.49 9.49 -10.44
CA SER A 88 -8.45 9.32 -11.54
C SER A 88 -7.87 8.45 -12.67
N VAL A 89 -6.61 8.65 -13.03
CA VAL A 89 -5.92 7.83 -14.04
C VAL A 89 -5.78 6.39 -13.55
N VAL A 90 -5.31 6.17 -12.32
CA VAL A 90 -5.17 4.83 -11.73
C VAL A 90 -6.52 4.10 -11.68
N ARG A 91 -7.58 4.77 -11.21
CA ARG A 91 -8.95 4.23 -11.19
C ARG A 91 -9.40 3.81 -12.60
N SER A 92 -9.17 4.67 -13.60
CA SER A 92 -9.51 4.36 -15.00
C SER A 92 -8.70 3.18 -15.55
N LEU A 93 -7.40 3.11 -15.26
CA LEU A 93 -6.54 2.03 -15.72
C LEU A 93 -6.95 0.69 -15.12
N VAL A 94 -7.15 0.63 -13.80
CA VAL A 94 -7.60 -0.59 -13.10
C VAL A 94 -8.94 -1.09 -13.64
N GLN A 95 -9.86 -0.19 -14.00
CA GLN A 95 -11.14 -0.55 -14.62
C GLN A 95 -11.00 -1.01 -16.07
N SER A 96 -10.01 -0.51 -16.80
CA SER A 96 -9.76 -0.89 -18.20
C SER A 96 -9.05 -2.23 -18.35
N VAL A 97 -8.32 -2.68 -17.32
CA VAL A 97 -7.58 -3.95 -17.33
C VAL A 97 -8.57 -5.11 -17.38
N SER A 98 -8.35 -6.00 -18.33
CA SER A 98 -9.06 -7.26 -18.50
C SER A 98 -8.19 -8.44 -18.10
N GLU A 99 -8.83 -9.59 -17.86
CA GLU A 99 -8.14 -10.84 -17.52
C GLU A 99 -7.19 -11.33 -18.63
N LYS A 100 -7.36 -10.85 -19.86
CA LYS A 100 -6.52 -11.21 -21.02
C LYS A 100 -5.22 -10.42 -21.10
N ASP A 101 -5.11 -9.34 -20.35
CA ASP A 101 -3.96 -8.43 -20.37
C ASP A 101 -2.79 -8.95 -19.52
N PHE A 102 -3.03 -9.97 -18.70
CA PHE A 102 -1.98 -10.68 -17.97
C PHE A 102 -1.20 -11.60 -18.91
N GLN A 103 -0.20 -11.04 -19.60
CA GLN A 103 0.78 -11.83 -20.35
C GLN A 103 1.91 -12.28 -19.43
N PHE A 104 2.18 -13.59 -19.43
CA PHE A 104 3.36 -14.29 -18.88
C PHE A 104 4.20 -13.51 -17.85
N VAL A 105 3.72 -13.44 -16.61
CA VAL A 105 4.56 -13.11 -15.45
C VAL A 105 4.75 -14.39 -14.65
N ASN A 106 5.91 -15.04 -14.83
CA ASN A 106 6.26 -16.30 -14.19
C ASN A 106 6.55 -16.08 -12.70
N THR A 107 5.51 -16.17 -11.87
CA THR A 107 5.66 -16.30 -10.41
C THR A 107 4.78 -17.46 -9.95
N SER A 108 5.36 -18.40 -9.19
CA SER A 108 4.70 -19.62 -8.70
C SER A 108 3.52 -19.35 -7.75
N SER A 109 3.38 -18.11 -7.28
CA SER A 109 2.19 -17.58 -6.62
C SER A 109 2.15 -16.06 -6.83
N CYS A 110 1.31 -15.60 -7.76
CA CYS A 110 1.24 -14.18 -8.06
C CYS A 110 0.38 -13.45 -6.99
N ASN A 111 1.04 -12.88 -5.99
CA ASN A 111 0.44 -12.10 -4.88
C ASN A 111 -0.05 -10.71 -5.36
N ALA A 112 -0.86 -10.70 -6.41
CA ALA A 112 -1.26 -9.51 -7.17
C ALA A 112 -0.11 -8.74 -7.84
N SER A 113 1.13 -9.25 -7.83
CA SER A 113 2.29 -8.61 -8.48
C SER A 113 2.08 -8.43 -10.00
N CYS A 114 1.30 -9.31 -10.64
CA CYS A 114 0.90 -9.23 -12.04
C CYS A 114 0.04 -7.97 -12.33
N ILE A 115 -0.87 -7.63 -11.39
CA ILE A 115 -1.71 -6.41 -11.49
C ILE A 115 -0.83 -5.18 -11.33
N ARG A 116 0.07 -5.19 -10.34
CA ARG A 116 1.01 -4.08 -10.09
C ARG A 116 1.89 -3.83 -11.31
N PHE A 117 2.49 -4.88 -11.87
CA PHE A 117 3.33 -4.80 -13.06
C PHE A 117 2.59 -4.20 -14.26
N LEU A 118 1.39 -4.72 -14.55
CA LEU A 118 0.60 -4.25 -15.68
C LEU A 118 0.22 -2.78 -15.49
N LEU A 119 -0.14 -2.38 -14.27
CA LEU A 119 -0.47 -1.00 -13.97
C LEU A 119 0.73 -0.06 -14.13
N VAL A 120 1.93 -0.46 -13.70
CA VAL A 120 3.18 0.29 -13.96
C VAL A 120 3.39 0.46 -15.46
N LYS A 121 3.24 -0.61 -16.25
CA LYS A 121 3.36 -0.56 -17.71
C LYS A 121 2.39 0.44 -18.33
N LEU A 122 1.12 0.41 -17.92
CA LEU A 122 0.09 1.32 -18.42
C LEU A 122 0.32 2.77 -17.99
N LEU A 123 0.76 3.02 -16.76
CA LEU A 123 1.12 4.35 -16.28
C LEU A 123 2.29 4.94 -17.08
N ARG A 124 3.32 4.13 -17.37
CA ARG A 124 4.45 4.56 -18.20
C ARG A 124 4.03 4.87 -19.64
N LEU A 125 3.14 4.05 -20.22
CA LEU A 125 2.55 4.34 -21.54
C LEU A 125 1.73 5.64 -21.55
N ALA A 126 1.14 6.01 -20.42
CA ALA A 126 0.47 7.28 -20.22
C ALA A 126 1.43 8.46 -19.93
N GLY A 127 2.75 8.22 -19.89
CA GLY A 127 3.78 9.25 -19.72
C GLY A 127 4.24 9.50 -18.28
N TYR A 128 3.82 8.68 -17.32
CA TYR A 128 4.24 8.82 -15.92
C TYR A 128 5.59 8.11 -15.67
N ASP A 129 6.45 8.72 -14.83
CA ASP A 129 7.61 8.05 -14.25
C ASP A 129 7.14 7.11 -13.12
N ALA A 130 6.57 5.97 -13.51
CA ALA A 130 6.03 4.97 -12.60
C ALA A 130 6.95 3.75 -12.48
N ALA A 131 7.03 3.16 -11.29
CA ALA A 131 7.82 1.96 -11.05
C ALA A 131 7.21 1.05 -9.98
N LEU A 132 7.61 -0.22 -9.99
CA LEU A 132 7.36 -1.14 -8.89
C LEU A 132 8.46 -0.94 -7.83
N CYS A 133 8.06 -0.81 -6.58
CA CYS A 133 8.94 -0.64 -5.45
C CYS A 133 8.83 -1.85 -4.52
N ALA A 134 9.94 -2.54 -4.32
CA ALA A 134 10.05 -3.64 -3.36
C ALA A 134 10.88 -3.17 -2.16
N SER A 135 10.25 -3.00 -1.00
CA SER A 135 10.92 -2.70 0.25
C SER A 135 11.20 -3.97 1.04
N LYS A 136 12.32 -3.98 1.76
CA LYS A 136 12.68 -5.05 2.69
C LYS A 136 13.33 -4.44 3.92
N TRP A 137 12.90 -4.86 5.10
CA TRP A 137 13.45 -4.38 6.37
C TRP A 137 13.75 -5.53 7.31
N GLN A 138 14.86 -5.40 8.02
CA GLN A 138 15.24 -6.34 9.05
C GLN A 138 14.39 -6.11 10.30
N GLY A 139 14.02 -7.19 10.98
CA GLY A 139 13.35 -7.10 12.27
C GLY A 139 14.23 -6.42 13.31
N CYS A 140 13.64 -5.54 14.13
CA CYS A 140 14.22 -5.10 15.40
C CYS A 140 13.36 -5.66 16.55
N SER A 141 13.84 -5.63 17.80
CA SER A 141 13.22 -6.34 18.93
C SER A 141 11.73 -6.06 19.17
N LYS A 142 11.18 -4.97 18.61
CA LYS A 142 9.74 -4.60 18.69
C LYS A 142 9.02 -4.59 17.35
N VAL A 143 9.77 -4.68 16.24
CA VAL A 143 9.23 -4.53 14.87
C VAL A 143 9.64 -5.76 14.07
N PRO A 144 8.67 -6.60 13.67
CA PRO A 144 8.88 -7.73 12.79
C PRO A 144 9.65 -7.35 11.53
N GLY A 145 10.54 -8.23 11.07
CA GLY A 145 11.09 -8.13 9.72
C GLY A 145 10.00 -8.36 8.68
N GLY A 146 10.22 -7.84 7.47
CA GLY A 146 9.25 -8.03 6.41
C GLY A 146 9.69 -7.46 5.07
N GLU A 147 8.86 -7.72 4.08
CA GLU A 147 8.98 -7.20 2.72
C GLU A 147 7.62 -6.74 2.23
N TYR A 148 7.62 -5.76 1.33
CA TYR A 148 6.38 -5.22 0.78
C TYR A 148 6.56 -4.66 -0.64
N GLU A 149 5.57 -4.89 -1.49
CA GLU A 149 5.53 -4.39 -2.87
C GLU A 149 4.43 -3.35 -3.05
N TYR A 150 4.81 -2.18 -3.55
CA TYR A 150 3.91 -1.07 -3.86
C TYR A 150 4.35 -0.36 -5.15
N LEU A 151 3.54 0.55 -5.67
CA LEU A 151 3.90 1.36 -6.84
C LEU A 151 4.29 2.76 -6.39
N ASP A 152 5.14 3.42 -7.16
CA ASP A 152 5.34 4.85 -7.02
C ASP A 152 5.24 5.57 -8.36
N VAL A 153 5.01 6.89 -8.28
CA VAL A 153 5.15 7.83 -9.37
C VAL A 153 6.03 8.98 -8.89
N VAL A 154 7.03 9.34 -9.69
CA VAL A 154 7.87 10.50 -9.44
C VAL A 154 7.42 11.66 -10.33
N ASN A 155 6.91 12.71 -9.70
CA ASN A 155 6.53 13.94 -10.36
C ASN A 155 7.72 14.88 -10.41
N HIS A 156 8.27 15.10 -11.60
CA HIS A 156 9.35 16.06 -11.83
C HIS A 156 8.75 17.41 -12.14
N ASN A 157 8.83 18.36 -11.20
CA ASN A 157 8.35 19.71 -11.45
C ASN A 157 9.40 20.58 -12.15
N ASN A 158 8.95 21.61 -12.87
CA ASN A 158 9.81 22.52 -13.63
C ASN A 158 10.81 23.31 -12.76
N SER A 159 10.60 23.31 -11.44
CA SER A 159 11.49 23.93 -10.44
C SER A 159 12.66 23.03 -10.02
N GLY A 160 12.78 21.81 -10.56
CA GLY A 160 13.86 20.87 -10.24
C GLY A 160 13.64 20.06 -8.95
N ASN A 161 12.49 20.21 -8.31
CA ASN A 161 12.08 19.38 -7.19
C ASN A 161 11.31 18.16 -7.72
N SER A 162 11.65 16.97 -7.23
CA SER A 162 10.90 15.75 -7.52
C SER A 162 10.02 15.40 -6.31
N GLU A 163 8.73 15.24 -6.53
CA GLU A 163 7.82 14.74 -5.51
C GLU A 163 7.44 13.29 -5.79
N ARG A 164 7.55 12.43 -4.77
CA ARG A 164 7.25 11.01 -4.90
C ARG A 164 5.88 10.72 -4.30
N LEU A 165 5.00 10.14 -5.13
CA LEU A 165 3.70 9.66 -4.73
C LEU A 165 3.72 8.13 -4.64
N ILE A 166 3.14 7.61 -3.56
CA ILE A 166 2.93 6.19 -3.34
C ILE A 166 1.56 5.82 -3.89
N ILE A 167 1.49 4.69 -4.60
CA ILE A 167 0.25 4.07 -5.04
C ILE A 167 0.16 2.69 -4.39
N ASP A 168 -0.89 2.48 -3.59
CA ASP A 168 -1.17 1.20 -2.95
C ASP A 168 -2.57 0.70 -3.33
N LEU A 169 -2.61 -0.46 -3.98
CA LEU A 169 -3.85 -1.04 -4.54
C LEU A 169 -4.69 -1.79 -3.50
N ASP A 170 -4.12 -2.10 -2.33
CA ASP A 170 -4.78 -2.89 -1.29
C ASP A 170 -4.65 -2.22 0.08
N PHE A 171 -4.78 -0.90 0.09
CA PHE A 171 -4.44 -0.08 1.25
C PHE A 171 -5.24 -0.45 2.52
N ARG A 172 -6.53 -0.77 2.35
CA ARG A 172 -7.43 -1.11 3.46
C ARG A 172 -7.01 -2.37 4.22
N SER A 173 -6.50 -3.40 3.52
CA SER A 173 -6.15 -4.69 4.13
C SER A 173 -5.04 -4.57 5.19
N HIS A 174 -4.24 -3.50 5.13
CA HIS A 174 -3.22 -3.19 6.12
C HIS A 174 -3.76 -2.78 7.48
N PHE A 175 -5.07 -2.57 7.61
CA PHE A 175 -5.69 -2.15 8.86
C PHE A 175 -6.81 -3.10 9.30
N GLU A 176 -7.04 -4.21 8.60
CA GLU A 176 -8.02 -5.20 9.06
C GLU A 176 -7.56 -5.86 10.37
N ILE A 177 -8.43 -5.91 11.39
CA ILE A 177 -8.13 -6.54 12.67
C ILE A 177 -9.24 -7.53 13.02
N ALA A 178 -8.87 -8.59 13.72
CA ALA A 178 -9.86 -9.51 14.27
C ALA A 178 -10.61 -8.84 15.43
N ARG A 179 -11.92 -9.12 15.53
CA ARG A 179 -12.80 -8.58 16.59
C ARG A 179 -12.71 -7.06 16.70
N ALA A 180 -12.82 -6.37 15.56
CA ALA A 180 -12.99 -4.93 15.55
C ALA A 180 -14.34 -4.53 16.20
N VAL A 181 -14.38 -3.36 16.80
CA VAL A 181 -15.65 -2.72 17.19
C VAL A 181 -16.27 -2.02 15.97
N ALA A 182 -17.60 -1.88 15.95
CA ALA A 182 -18.33 -1.36 14.78
C ALA A 182 -17.89 0.06 14.36
N SER A 183 -17.51 0.92 15.31
CA SER A 183 -16.98 2.26 15.04
C SER A 183 -15.62 2.20 14.34
N TYR A 184 -14.77 1.22 14.65
CA TYR A 184 -13.53 0.98 13.91
C TYR A 184 -13.81 0.53 12.48
N ASP A 185 -14.76 -0.38 12.30
CA ASP A 185 -15.15 -0.84 10.95
C ASP A 185 -15.69 0.30 10.10
N ALA A 186 -16.41 1.26 10.68
CA ALA A 186 -16.84 2.46 9.98
C ALA A 186 -15.64 3.30 9.47
N ILE A 187 -14.61 3.48 10.30
CA ILE A 187 -13.38 4.19 9.92
C ILE A 187 -12.65 3.41 8.82
N LEU A 188 -12.45 2.10 9.01
CA LEU A 188 -11.80 1.22 8.05
C LEU A 188 -12.49 1.27 6.67
N ASN A 189 -13.82 1.27 6.65
CA ASN A 189 -14.62 1.35 5.44
C ASN A 189 -14.60 2.72 4.75
N SER A 190 -14.20 3.78 5.46
CA SER A 190 -14.03 5.12 4.90
C SER A 190 -12.69 5.31 4.18
N LEU A 191 -11.69 4.45 4.46
CA LEU A 191 -10.39 4.49 3.79
C LEU A 191 -10.51 4.34 2.27
N PRO A 192 -9.62 5.00 1.50
CA PRO A 192 -9.57 4.83 0.06
C PRO A 192 -9.26 3.38 -0.30
N VAL A 193 -9.96 2.84 -1.31
CA VAL A 193 -9.68 1.48 -1.82
C VAL A 193 -8.28 1.41 -2.42
N VAL A 194 -7.93 2.43 -3.23
CA VAL A 194 -6.58 2.65 -3.75
C VAL A 194 -6.03 3.93 -3.12
N PHE A 195 -4.94 3.81 -2.39
CA PHE A 195 -4.23 4.99 -1.88
C PHE A 195 -3.36 5.58 -2.98
N VAL A 196 -3.45 6.89 -3.17
CA VAL A 196 -2.52 7.69 -3.97
C VAL A 196 -2.15 8.92 -3.15
N GLY A 197 -0.87 9.13 -2.89
CA GLY A 197 -0.41 10.36 -2.26
C GLY A 197 1.02 10.34 -1.75
N THR A 198 1.45 11.47 -1.22
CA THR A 198 2.81 11.63 -0.68
C THR A 198 3.08 10.76 0.55
N LEU A 199 4.36 10.51 0.85
CA LEU A 199 4.77 9.83 2.09
C LEU A 199 4.28 10.55 3.36
N THR A 200 4.19 11.87 3.33
CA THR A 200 3.67 12.68 4.44
C THR A 200 2.20 12.38 4.69
N ARG A 201 1.38 12.35 3.63
CA ARG A 201 -0.05 12.01 3.74
C ARG A 201 -0.25 10.57 4.15
N LEU A 202 0.52 9.64 3.58
CA LEU A 202 0.50 8.24 4.01
C LEU A 202 0.73 8.13 5.52
N LYS A 203 1.75 8.81 6.06
CA LYS A 203 2.04 8.81 7.50
C LYS A 203 0.87 9.29 8.35
N GLN A 204 0.10 10.28 7.90
CA GLN A 204 -1.09 10.77 8.59
C GLN A 204 -2.18 9.68 8.68
N PHE A 205 -2.45 8.97 7.57
CA PHE A 205 -3.36 7.81 7.58
C PHE A 205 -2.87 6.71 8.53
N LEU A 206 -1.58 6.36 8.48
CA LEU A 206 -1.01 5.33 9.35
C LEU A 206 -1.20 5.68 10.84
N GLN A 207 -0.92 6.93 11.22
CA GLN A 207 -1.06 7.38 12.60
C GLN A 207 -2.51 7.26 13.10
N VAL A 208 -3.48 7.70 12.29
CA VAL A 208 -4.90 7.66 12.66
C VAL A 208 -5.40 6.22 12.76
N MET A 209 -5.04 5.36 11.80
CA MET A 209 -5.52 3.97 11.82
C MET A 209 -4.89 3.14 12.93
N VAL A 210 -3.61 3.36 13.28
CA VAL A 210 -2.97 2.67 14.41
C VAL A 210 -3.60 3.07 15.74
N GLU A 211 -3.93 4.36 15.90
CA GLU A 211 -4.68 4.86 17.05
C GLU A 211 -6.06 4.19 17.15
N ALA A 212 -6.81 4.21 16.05
CA ALA A 212 -8.14 3.61 15.99
C ALA A 212 -8.08 2.09 16.30
N ALA A 213 -7.08 1.38 15.76
CA ALA A 213 -6.90 -0.05 15.99
C ALA A 213 -6.60 -0.34 17.46
N ARG A 214 -5.75 0.46 18.10
CA ARG A 214 -5.45 0.30 19.53
C ARG A 214 -6.67 0.58 20.41
N ILE A 215 -7.47 1.61 20.13
CA ILE A 215 -8.70 1.88 20.88
C ILE A 215 -9.67 0.70 20.74
N SER A 216 -9.89 0.23 19.51
CA SER A 216 -10.75 -0.92 19.18
C SER A 216 -10.32 -2.20 19.90
N LEU A 217 -9.05 -2.58 19.81
CA LEU A 217 -8.52 -3.79 20.44
C LEU A 217 -8.55 -3.71 21.97
N LYS A 218 -8.27 -2.52 22.55
CA LYS A 218 -8.33 -2.29 24.00
C LYS A 218 -9.74 -2.51 24.55
N GLN A 219 -10.79 -2.11 23.83
CA GLN A 219 -12.18 -2.38 24.23
C GLN A 219 -12.49 -3.87 24.33
N ASN A 220 -11.78 -4.71 23.59
CA ASN A 220 -11.89 -6.17 23.62
C ASN A 220 -10.77 -6.85 24.43
N SER A 221 -10.04 -6.10 25.27
CA SER A 221 -8.90 -6.59 26.07
C SER A 221 -7.83 -7.33 25.24
N MET A 222 -7.62 -6.89 24.01
CA MET A 222 -6.58 -7.43 23.13
C MET A 222 -5.45 -6.40 22.98
N PRO A 223 -4.18 -6.82 23.09
CA PRO A 223 -3.07 -5.92 22.83
C PRO A 223 -2.93 -5.64 21.31
N LEU A 224 -2.33 -4.50 20.95
CA LEU A 224 -2.02 -4.19 19.56
C LEU A 224 -0.87 -5.09 19.09
N PRO A 225 -1.06 -5.93 18.06
CA PRO A 225 0.01 -6.80 17.61
C PRO A 225 1.14 -6.01 16.94
N PRO A 226 2.39 -6.51 16.99
CA PRO A 226 3.56 -5.77 16.53
C PRO A 226 3.52 -5.43 15.03
N TRP A 227 2.89 -6.27 14.20
CA TRP A 227 2.67 -6.00 12.76
C TRP A 227 1.55 -5.00 12.45
N ARG A 228 0.81 -4.53 13.47
CA ARG A 228 -0.12 -3.39 13.36
C ARG A 228 0.43 -2.14 14.05
N SER A 229 1.68 -2.17 14.53
CA SER A 229 2.34 -0.99 15.09
C SER A 229 2.64 0.05 14.01
N LEU A 230 2.71 1.32 14.41
CA LEU A 230 3.07 2.41 13.50
C LEU A 230 4.45 2.21 12.87
N ALA A 231 5.41 1.71 13.64
CA ALA A 231 6.77 1.47 13.16
C ALA A 231 6.80 0.38 12.06
N TYR A 232 6.08 -0.72 12.25
CA TYR A 232 5.98 -1.77 11.24
C TYR A 232 5.28 -1.28 9.97
N LEU A 233 4.17 -0.55 10.12
CA LEU A 233 3.46 0.00 8.96
C LEU A 233 4.33 1.02 8.22
N GLN A 234 5.02 1.93 8.92
CA GLN A 234 5.94 2.87 8.27
C GLN A 234 7.07 2.15 7.52
N ALA A 235 7.60 1.07 8.09
CA ALA A 235 8.67 0.29 7.46
C ALA A 235 8.29 -0.23 6.06
N LYS A 236 7.02 -0.56 5.81
CA LYS A 236 6.53 -1.02 4.50
C LYS A 236 6.83 -0.03 3.36
N TRP A 237 6.67 1.27 3.59
CA TRP A 237 6.80 2.30 2.54
C TRP A 237 8.03 3.20 2.70
N GLN A 238 8.64 3.24 3.90
CA GLN A 238 9.77 4.15 4.21
C GLN A 238 11.13 3.45 4.32
N SER A 239 11.16 2.12 4.36
CA SER A 239 12.43 1.37 4.36
C SER A 239 13.14 1.49 3.00
N PRO A 240 14.46 1.22 2.95
CA PRO A 240 15.18 1.06 1.69
C PRO A 240 14.42 0.11 0.75
N TYR A 241 14.32 0.50 -0.51
CA TYR A 241 13.55 -0.21 -1.51
C TYR A 241 14.29 -0.26 -2.84
N GLN A 242 14.00 -1.29 -3.62
CA GLN A 242 14.45 -1.40 -5.00
C GLN A 242 13.34 -0.87 -5.91
N ARG A 243 13.68 0.16 -6.71
CA ARG A 243 12.78 0.75 -7.70
C ARG A 243 13.01 0.08 -9.05
N GLN A 244 12.12 -0.79 -9.46
CA GLN A 244 12.22 -1.54 -10.71
C GLN A 244 11.64 -0.73 -11.87
N LEU A 245 12.54 -0.14 -12.66
CA LEU A 245 12.18 0.61 -13.87
C LEU A 245 11.79 -0.33 -15.01
N ASN A 246 12.52 -1.43 -15.22
CA ASN A 246 12.27 -2.38 -16.30
C ASN A 246 12.01 -3.77 -15.73
N PRO A 247 10.78 -4.06 -15.30
CA PRO A 247 10.49 -5.37 -14.73
C PRO A 247 10.49 -6.50 -15.79
N GLU A 248 10.63 -6.19 -17.09
CA GLU A 248 10.82 -7.18 -18.17
C GLU A 248 12.29 -7.67 -18.32
N GLU A 249 13.30 -6.99 -17.76
CA GLU A 249 14.73 -7.29 -17.99
C GLU A 249 15.33 -8.34 -17.04
N ASN A 250 14.57 -8.84 -16.06
CA ASN A 250 14.98 -9.97 -15.21
C ASN A 250 14.13 -11.22 -15.50
N PRO A 251 14.34 -11.91 -16.63
CA PRO A 251 13.70 -13.18 -16.89
C PRO A 251 14.45 -14.25 -16.07
N VAL A 252 14.02 -14.48 -14.83
CA VAL A 252 14.29 -15.77 -14.20
C VAL A 252 13.49 -16.80 -15.01
N TYR A 253 14.15 -17.40 -16.00
CA TYR A 253 13.62 -18.48 -16.85
C TYR A 253 13.24 -19.67 -15.98
N ILE A 254 12.01 -19.67 -15.46
CA ILE A 254 11.38 -20.85 -14.90
C ILE A 254 10.02 -20.99 -15.58
N SER A 255 9.95 -21.97 -16.46
CA SER A 255 8.71 -22.46 -17.07
C SER A 255 7.73 -22.88 -15.97
N CYS A 256 6.58 -22.20 -15.86
CA CYS A 256 5.43 -22.76 -15.16
C CYS A 256 4.12 -22.10 -15.63
N SER A 257 3.20 -22.92 -16.12
CA SER A 257 1.91 -22.53 -16.69
C SER A 257 0.76 -22.50 -15.67
N SER A 258 1.04 -22.25 -14.38
CA SER A 258 0.00 -22.37 -13.35
C SER A 258 -0.56 -21.02 -12.86
N ASP A 259 -1.78 -20.76 -13.32
CA ASP A 259 -2.92 -20.10 -12.66
C ASP A 259 -2.81 -18.61 -12.24
N HIS A 260 -2.84 -17.73 -13.25
CA HIS A 260 -3.33 -16.35 -13.14
C HIS A 260 -4.76 -16.21 -12.56
N LYS A 261 -5.47 -17.32 -12.29
CA LYS A 261 -6.81 -17.33 -11.69
C LYS A 261 -6.87 -16.52 -10.39
N GLN A 262 -5.83 -16.58 -9.55
CA GLN A 262 -5.79 -15.80 -8.32
C GLN A 262 -5.72 -14.30 -8.61
N CYS A 263 -4.91 -13.88 -9.59
CA CYS A 263 -4.84 -12.49 -10.05
C CYS A 263 -6.16 -12.00 -10.66
N ASN A 264 -6.85 -12.85 -11.42
CA ASN A 264 -8.18 -12.50 -11.94
C ASN A 264 -9.15 -12.27 -10.77
N GLY A 265 -9.15 -13.15 -9.77
CA GLY A 265 -9.96 -12.97 -8.56
C GLY A 265 -9.60 -11.72 -7.75
N HIS A 266 -8.32 -11.37 -7.65
CA HIS A 266 -7.86 -10.13 -7.02
C HIS A 266 -8.30 -8.90 -7.83
N LEU A 267 -8.12 -8.91 -9.16
CA LEU A 267 -8.53 -7.83 -10.05
C LEU A 267 -10.04 -7.58 -9.96
N ARG A 268 -10.85 -8.64 -10.03
CA ARG A 268 -12.32 -8.53 -9.94
C ARG A 268 -12.78 -7.93 -8.61
N ARG A 269 -12.14 -8.31 -7.50
CA ARG A 269 -12.41 -7.73 -6.18
C ARG A 269 -12.02 -6.25 -6.14
N LEU A 270 -10.80 -5.91 -6.58
CA LEU A 270 -10.33 -4.53 -6.66
C LEU A 270 -11.26 -3.65 -7.51
N GLN A 271 -11.65 -4.12 -8.69
CA GLN A 271 -12.59 -3.42 -9.58
C GLN A 271 -13.95 -3.21 -8.92
N SER A 272 -14.50 -4.24 -8.27
CA SER A 272 -15.79 -4.16 -7.57
C SER A 272 -15.74 -3.16 -6.41
N SER A 273 -14.69 -3.21 -5.59
CA SER A 273 -14.48 -2.28 -4.48
C SER A 273 -14.34 -0.83 -4.97
N LEU A 274 -13.58 -0.61 -6.05
CA LEU A 274 -13.44 0.71 -6.67
C LEU A 274 -14.75 1.24 -7.22
N LEU A 275 -15.54 0.42 -7.91
CA LEU A 275 -16.86 0.82 -8.41
C LEU A 275 -17.81 1.19 -7.27
N SER A 276 -17.81 0.40 -6.18
CA SER A 276 -18.62 0.70 -5.00
C SER A 276 -18.19 2.02 -4.32
N GLU A 277 -16.89 2.31 -4.25
CA GLU A 277 -16.39 3.57 -3.70
C GLU A 277 -16.82 4.76 -4.58
N ILE A 278 -16.65 4.66 -5.90
CA ILE A 278 -17.02 5.72 -6.84
C ILE A 278 -18.53 6.02 -6.78
N GLU A 279 -19.36 4.98 -6.69
CA GLU A 279 -20.81 5.16 -6.58
C GLU A 279 -21.20 5.80 -5.25
N GLY A 280 -20.57 5.38 -4.15
CA GLY A 280 -20.73 6.04 -2.84
C GLY A 280 -20.34 7.52 -2.88
N GLU A 281 -19.23 7.88 -3.52
CA GLU A 281 -18.79 9.28 -3.69
C GLU A 281 -19.77 10.12 -4.52
N ARG A 282 -20.49 9.51 -5.48
CA ARG A 282 -21.50 10.21 -6.30
C ARG A 282 -22.76 10.52 -5.50
N LEU A 283 -23.23 9.57 -4.69
CA LEU A 283 -24.44 9.75 -3.87
C LEU A 283 -24.26 10.81 -2.77
N LEU A 284 -23.02 11.03 -2.33
CA LEU A 284 -22.68 12.04 -1.32
C LEU A 284 -22.46 13.45 -1.90
N LYS A 285 -22.34 13.60 -3.22
CA LYS A 285 -22.26 14.92 -3.87
C LYS A 285 -23.66 15.39 -4.26
N PRO A 286 -24.11 16.59 -3.83
CA PRO A 286 -25.32 17.18 -4.41
C PRO A 286 -25.13 17.32 -5.92
N MET A 287 -26.17 16.97 -6.69
CA MET A 287 -26.23 17.22 -8.14
C MET A 287 -26.05 18.71 -8.41
N ASN A 288 -24.81 19.16 -8.59
CA ASN A 288 -24.53 20.45 -9.18
C ASN A 288 -24.28 20.21 -10.67
N THR A 289 -25.24 20.65 -11.47
CA THR A 289 -25.24 20.61 -12.93
C THR A 289 -24.00 21.31 -13.45
N ASP A 290 -23.06 20.57 -14.04
CA ASP A 290 -21.93 21.20 -14.73
C ASP A 290 -21.59 20.43 -16.01
N ASN A 291 -22.26 20.84 -17.10
CA ASN A 291 -22.17 20.29 -18.45
C ASN A 291 -20.85 20.59 -19.17
N HIS A 292 -19.78 20.98 -18.48
CA HIS A 292 -18.53 21.44 -19.12
C HIS A 292 -17.40 20.39 -19.18
N ARG A 293 -17.53 19.22 -18.53
CA ARG A 293 -16.43 18.23 -18.50
C ARG A 293 -16.29 17.37 -19.77
N ARG A 294 -17.23 17.42 -20.71
CA ARG A 294 -17.20 16.58 -21.93
C ARG A 294 -16.25 17.09 -23.03
N MET A 295 -15.68 18.30 -22.91
CA MET A 295 -14.86 18.90 -23.99
C MET A 295 -13.35 18.72 -23.87
N LYS A 296 -12.81 18.15 -22.78
CA LYS A 296 -11.34 18.07 -22.60
C LYS A 296 -10.67 16.78 -23.06
N LEU A 297 -11.40 15.67 -23.24
CA LEU A 297 -10.81 14.41 -23.73
C LEU A 297 -10.66 14.37 -25.27
N GLU A 298 -11.43 15.19 -26.00
CA GLU A 298 -11.39 15.27 -27.47
C GLU A 298 -10.19 16.09 -27.98
N ARG A 299 -9.66 17.03 -27.18
CA ARG A 299 -8.61 17.95 -27.63
C ARG A 299 -7.22 17.30 -27.72
N TRP A 300 -7.03 16.11 -27.14
CA TRP A 300 -5.77 15.36 -27.24
C TRP A 300 -5.68 14.47 -28.49
N ARG A 301 -6.80 14.23 -29.20
CA ARG A 301 -6.81 13.41 -30.42
C ARG A 301 -6.55 14.18 -31.72
N HIS A 302 -6.38 15.50 -31.68
CA HIS A 302 -6.22 16.32 -32.89
C HIS A 302 -4.97 17.21 -32.94
N SER A 303 -3.98 17.00 -32.07
CA SER A 303 -2.72 17.78 -32.13
C SER A 303 -1.60 17.14 -32.96
N SER A 304 -1.78 15.95 -33.51
CA SER A 304 -0.73 15.25 -34.27
C SER A 304 -1.03 15.17 -35.76
N PHE A 305 -1.39 16.28 -36.41
CA PHE A 305 -1.23 16.46 -37.87
C PHE A 305 -1.26 17.96 -38.20
N ARG A 306 -0.09 18.60 -38.21
CA ARG A 306 0.29 19.76 -39.04
C ARG A 306 1.66 20.29 -38.60
N ASN A 307 2.71 19.86 -39.27
CA ASN A 307 3.40 20.70 -40.25
C ASN A 307 4.61 19.94 -40.83
N LEU A 308 4.70 20.04 -42.15
CA LEU A 308 5.88 19.79 -42.97
C LEU A 308 7.05 20.69 -42.56
#